data_AF-A0A2E2VEI4-F1
#
_entry.id   AF-A0A2E2VEI4-F1
#
_cell.length_a   1.000
_cell.length_b   1.000
_cell.length_c   1.000
_cell.angle_alpha   90.00
_cell.angle_beta   90.00
_cell.angle_gamma   90.00
#
_symmetry.space_group_name_H-M   'P 1'
#
loop_
_entity.id
_entity.type
_entity.pdbx_description
1 polymer ?
#
loop_
_entity_poly.entity_id
_entity_poly.type
_entity_poly.pdbx_seq_one_letter_code
_entity_poly.pdbx_strand_id
1 'polypeptide(L)'
;MAEGEETSLYSDELVKARSALFARRYRPWAFILAGWILFFSFGSGIELWSNLFLGALLIGTLATPVLHFMTSTKFQAELAALSP
;
A
#
# COMPACT_ATOMS: atom_id res chain seq x y z
N MET A 1 21.31 3.42 -35.79
CA MET A 1 19.97 3.28 -36.41
C MET A 1 19.08 2.71 -35.32
N ALA A 2 18.27 3.55 -34.72
CA ALA A 2 17.25 3.17 -33.75
C ALA A 2 15.96 2.98 -34.55
N GLU A 3 15.41 1.77 -34.56
CA GLU A 3 14.06 1.50 -35.06
C GLU A 3 13.64 0.11 -34.59
N GLY A 4 13.34 0.08 -33.31
CA GLY A 4 12.67 -1.02 -32.61
C GLY A 4 11.79 -0.43 -31.51
N GLU A 5 11.27 0.78 -31.71
CA GLU A 5 10.12 1.31 -30.96
C GLU A 5 8.92 0.46 -31.36
N GLU A 6 8.89 -0.78 -30.86
CA GLU A 6 7.65 -1.51 -30.77
C GLU A 6 6.68 -0.59 -30.06
N THR A 7 5.58 -0.34 -30.75
CA THR A 7 4.32 0.17 -30.21
C THR A 7 3.86 -0.75 -29.08
N SER A 8 4.55 -0.74 -27.95
CA SER A 8 4.25 -1.62 -26.84
C SER A 8 3.15 -0.96 -26.04
N LEU A 9 1.95 -1.51 -26.18
CA LEU A 9 0.80 -1.28 -25.29
C LEU A 9 1.15 -1.57 -23.80
N TYR A 10 2.36 -2.07 -23.54
CA TYR A 10 3.03 -2.28 -22.25
C TYR A 10 4.40 -1.58 -22.24
N SER A 11 4.43 -0.26 -22.36
CA SER A 11 5.66 0.49 -22.13
C SER A 11 6.09 0.37 -20.66
N ASP A 12 7.40 0.30 -20.41
CA ASP A 12 7.96 0.21 -19.05
C ASP A 12 7.46 1.33 -18.13
N GLU A 13 7.22 2.51 -18.69
CA GLU A 13 6.66 3.66 -17.97
C GLU A 13 5.24 3.38 -17.45
N LEU A 14 4.41 2.71 -18.25
CA LEU A 14 3.03 2.39 -17.91
C LEU A 14 2.98 1.27 -16.85
N VAL A 15 3.86 0.28 -16.95
CA VAL A 15 4.06 -0.75 -15.92
C VAL A 15 4.53 -0.12 -14.60
N LYS A 16 5.47 0.82 -14.67
CA LYS A 16 5.95 1.58 -13.50
C LYS A 16 4.85 2.44 -12.88
N ALA A 17 4.02 3.10 -13.68
CA ALA A 17 2.91 3.92 -13.19
C ALA A 17 1.85 3.08 -12.46
N ARG A 18 1.45 1.94 -13.05
CA ARG A 18 0.50 0.99 -12.41
C ARG A 18 1.07 0.41 -11.12
N SER A 19 2.33 -0.05 -11.14
CA SER A 19 2.96 -0.61 -9.93
C SER A 19 3.10 0.43 -8.82
N ALA A 20 3.44 1.69 -9.14
CA ALA A 20 3.49 2.77 -8.17
C ALA A 20 2.10 3.08 -7.57
N LEU A 21 1.05 3.04 -8.40
CA LEU A 21 -0.35 3.20 -7.98
C LEU A 21 -0.74 2.13 -6.94
N PHE A 22 -0.48 0.85 -7.25
CA PHE A 22 -0.73 -0.26 -6.34
C PHE A 22 0.13 -0.21 -5.08
N ALA A 23 1.41 0.14 -5.21
CA ALA A 23 2.32 0.28 -4.08
C ALA A 23 1.79 1.33 -3.07
N ARG A 24 1.35 2.50 -3.55
CA ARG A 24 0.76 3.55 -2.70
C ARG A 24 -0.52 3.08 -2.01
N ARG A 25 -1.33 2.27 -2.69
CA ARG A 25 -2.58 1.72 -2.18
C ARG A 25 -2.39 0.69 -1.06
N TYR A 26 -1.41 -0.19 -1.20
CA TYR A 26 -1.14 -1.27 -0.25
C TYR A 26 -0.08 -0.93 0.80
N ARG A 27 0.59 0.23 0.69
CA ARG A 27 1.59 0.69 1.67
C ARG A 27 1.08 0.68 3.12
N PRO A 28 -0.13 1.17 3.45
CA PRO A 28 -0.65 1.11 4.81
C PRO A 28 -0.84 -0.34 5.30
N TRP A 29 -1.33 -1.24 4.45
CA TRP A 29 -1.47 -2.67 4.77
C TRP A 29 -0.12 -3.31 5.09
N ALA A 30 0.92 -3.01 4.31
CA ALA A 30 2.27 -3.50 4.56
C ALA A 30 2.83 -3.00 5.91
N PHE A 31 2.59 -1.73 6.26
CA PHE A 31 2.98 -1.18 7.56
C PHE A 31 2.24 -1.84 8.73
N ILE A 32 0.93 -2.09 8.60
CA ILE A 32 0.16 -2.81 9.62
C ILE A 32 0.70 -4.23 9.81
N LEU A 33 0.94 -4.96 8.71
CA LEU A 33 1.50 -6.31 8.78
C LEU A 33 2.87 -6.33 9.46
N ALA A 34 3.78 -5.43 9.05
CA ALA A 34 5.09 -5.30 9.66
C ALA A 34 5.00 -4.93 11.15
N GLY A 35 4.07 -4.05 11.52
CA GLY A 35 3.83 -3.66 12.90
C GLY A 35 3.34 -4.83 13.76
N TRP A 36 2.44 -5.67 13.25
CA TRP A 36 2.01 -6.89 13.94
C TRP A 36 3.16 -7.89 14.10
N ILE A 37 3.98 -8.11 13.07
CA ILE A 37 5.18 -8.97 13.16
C ILE A 37 6.11 -8.44 14.26
N LEU A 38 6.37 -7.13 14.28
CA LEU A 38 7.21 -6.48 15.29
C LEU A 38 6.61 -6.65 16.70
N PHE A 39 5.30 -6.46 16.86
CA PHE A 39 4.61 -6.63 18.14
C PHE A 39 4.76 -8.05 18.69
N PHE A 40 4.54 -9.07 17.86
CA PHE A 40 4.71 -10.46 18.29
C PHE A 40 6.16 -10.86 18.52
N SER A 41 7.11 -10.20 17.86
CA SER A 41 8.54 -10.53 17.97
C SER A 41 9.20 -9.88 19.19
N PHE A 42 8.84 -8.63 19.54
CA PHE A 42 9.53 -7.83 20.56
C PHE A 42 8.60 -7.05 21.50
N GLY A 43 7.33 -6.89 21.13
CA GLY A 43 6.40 -5.95 21.78
C GLY A 43 5.98 -6.33 23.19
N SER A 44 6.01 -7.60 23.57
CA SER A 44 5.45 -8.06 24.87
C SER A 44 6.35 -7.82 26.09
N GLY A 45 7.56 -7.27 25.93
CA GLY A 45 8.56 -7.18 27.02
C GLY A 45 8.41 -5.98 27.96
N ILE A 46 7.71 -4.91 27.56
CA ILE A 46 7.57 -3.68 28.37
C ILE A 46 6.10 -3.25 28.38
N GLU A 47 5.41 -3.40 29.51
CA GLU A 47 3.94 -3.25 29.64
C GLU A 47 3.38 -1.95 29.05
N LEU A 48 3.96 -0.79 29.41
CA LEU A 48 3.40 0.51 29.01
C LEU A 48 3.60 0.79 27.51
N TRP A 49 4.78 0.45 26.99
CA TRP A 49 5.12 0.63 25.58
C TRP A 49 4.39 -0.39 24.69
N SER A 50 4.24 -1.62 25.17
CA SER A 50 3.45 -2.68 24.54
C SER A 50 2.00 -2.27 24.36
N ASN A 51 1.37 -1.74 25.42
CA ASN A 51 -0.04 -1.35 25.39
C ASN A 51 -0.30 -0.14 24.49
N LEU A 52 0.58 0.88 24.51
CA LEU A 52 0.46 2.04 23.62
C LEU A 52 0.63 1.62 22.15
N PHE A 53 1.66 0.81 21.87
CA PHE A 53 1.94 0.34 20.51
C PHE A 53 0.81 -0.58 20.00
N LEU A 54 0.28 -1.46 20.86
CA LEU A 54 -0.89 -2.28 20.56
C LEU A 54 -2.12 -1.42 20.26
N GLY A 55 -2.38 -0.37 21.04
CA GLY A 55 -3.47 0.57 20.79
C GLY A 55 -3.35 1.23 19.42
N ALA A 56 -2.16 1.71 19.06
CA ALA A 56 -1.90 2.28 17.74
C ALA A 56 -2.08 1.25 16.61
N LEU A 57 -1.64 0.01 16.82
CA LEU A 57 -1.85 -1.11 15.89
C LEU A 57 -3.32 -1.42 15.67
N LEU A 58 -4.12 -1.45 16.74
CA LEU A 58 -5.56 -1.68 16.65
C LEU A 58 -6.26 -0.55 15.89
N ILE A 59 -5.96 0.71 16.23
CA ILE A 59 -6.50 1.88 15.51
C ILE A 59 -6.10 1.83 14.04
N GLY A 60 -4.83 1.56 13.74
CA GLY A 60 -4.33 1.45 12.37
C GLY A 60 -4.99 0.31 11.60
N THR A 61 -5.22 -0.84 12.25
CA THR A 61 -5.89 -2.00 11.66
C THR A 61 -7.35 -1.70 11.30
N LEU A 62 -8.05 -0.88 12.10
CA LEU A 62 -9.41 -0.44 11.82
C LEU A 62 -9.48 0.71 10.80
N ALA A 63 -8.56 1.67 10.89
CA ALA A 63 -8.51 2.83 9.99
C ALA A 63 -8.13 2.43 8.56
N THR A 64 -7.22 1.46 8.40
CA THR A 64 -6.73 1.01 7.10
C THR A 64 -7.85 0.58 6.15
N PRO A 65 -8.78 -0.33 6.50
CA PRO A 65 -9.89 -0.70 5.62
C PRO A 65 -10.84 0.48 5.35
N VAL A 66 -11.13 1.33 6.35
CA VAL A 66 -11.99 2.53 6.14
C VAL A 66 -11.39 3.46 5.09
N LEU A 67 -10.13 3.84 5.26
CA LEU A 67 -9.40 4.67 4.29
C LEU A 67 -9.25 3.95 2.94
N HIS A 68 -9.12 2.63 2.96
CA HIS A 68 -9.11 1.82 1.76
C HIS A 68 -10.42 2.04 0.99
N PHE A 69 -11.58 1.79 1.60
CA PHE A 69 -12.86 1.98 0.93
C PHE A 69 -13.10 3.43 0.46
N MET A 70 -12.77 4.44 1.28
CA MET A 70 -12.99 5.84 0.93
C MET A 70 -12.19 6.31 -0.29
N THR A 71 -11.01 5.73 -0.53
CA THR A 71 -10.14 6.12 -1.66
C THR A 71 -10.28 5.20 -2.88
N SER A 72 -11.23 4.25 -2.85
CA SER A 72 -11.46 3.29 -3.93
C SER A 72 -11.88 3.94 -5.25
N THR A 73 -12.77 4.93 -5.21
CA THR A 73 -13.25 5.66 -6.40
C THR A 73 -12.12 6.41 -7.09
N LYS A 74 -11.29 7.11 -6.31
CA LYS A 74 -10.09 7.79 -6.80
C LYS A 74 -9.09 6.81 -7.43
N PHE A 75 -8.86 5.67 -6.78
CA PHE A 75 -7.98 4.64 -7.30
C PHE A 75 -8.46 4.08 -8.65
N GLN A 76 -9.77 3.81 -8.79
CA GLN A 76 -10.34 3.33 -10.06
C GLN A 76 -10.24 4.38 -11.16
N ALA A 77 -10.46 5.66 -10.85
CA ALA A 77 -10.28 6.74 -11.82
C ALA A 77 -8.82 6.87 -12.30
N GLU A 78 -7.85 6.84 -11.37
CA GLU A 78 -6.42 6.86 -11.70
C GLU A 78 -6.00 5.61 -12.50
N LEU A 79 -6.57 4.43 -12.19
CA LEU A 79 -6.32 3.20 -12.93
C LEU A 79 -6.91 3.23 -14.36
N ALA A 80 -8.13 3.73 -14.51
CA ALA A 80 -8.78 3.89 -15.81
C ALA A 80 -8.00 4.85 -16.73
N ALA A 81 -7.46 5.95 -16.18
CA ALA A 81 -6.59 6.86 -16.93
C ALA A 81 -5.29 6.19 -17.41
N LEU A 82 -4.80 5.16 -16.71
CA LEU A 82 -3.61 4.37 -17.07
C LEU A 82 -3.93 3.13 -17.92
N SER A 83 -5.20 2.94 -18.29
CA SER A 83 -5.68 1.76 -19.04
C SER A 83 -6.55 2.23 -20.21
N PRO A 84 -5.96 2.87 -21.25
CA PRO A 84 -6.69 3.34 -22.41
C PRO A 84 -7.33 2.19 -23.21
#